data_AF-A0A3D3DRD9-F1
#
_entry.id   AF-A0A3D3DRD9-F1
#
_cell.length_a   1.000
_cell.length_b   1.000
_cell.length_c   1.000
_cell.angle_alpha   90.00
_cell.angle_beta   90.00
_cell.angle_gamma   90.00
#
_symmetry.space_group_name_H-M   'P 1'
#
loop_
_entity.id
_entity.type
_entity.pdbx_description
1 polymer ?
#
loop_
_entity_poly.entity_id
_entity_poly.type
_entity_poly.pdbx_seq_one_letter_code
_entity_poly.pdbx_strand_id
1 'polypeptide(L)'
;GTFWLSNTPEIVASRTWGNWHNRICSWVRLIHINSGKAVYVYNTHWDHKSQNAREKSAELILNKIRSSKHKNEPFLLMGDFNATTSNKAIKTLLASPTLNDPGVKQFSTYSRWQASLVSGLRIDHLFISNHWNNSSVIVESNGDPAASDHHPVILKAILPN
;
A
#
# COMPACT_ATOMS: atom_id res chain seq x y z
N GLY A 1 13.95 4.74 -4.54
CA GLY A 1 14.45 3.46 -5.07
C GLY A 1 13.28 2.61 -5.53
N THR A 2 13.54 1.54 -6.27
CA THR A 2 12.51 0.64 -6.80
C THR A 2 13.01 -0.79 -6.78
N PHE A 3 12.13 -1.75 -6.55
CA PHE A 3 12.44 -3.17 -6.68
C PHE A 3 11.29 -3.92 -7.35
N TRP A 4 11.62 -4.99 -8.08
CA TRP A 4 10.65 -5.86 -8.74
C TRP A 4 10.08 -6.90 -7.77
N LEU A 5 8.80 -7.19 -7.90
CA LEU A 5 8.09 -8.18 -7.08
C LEU A 5 8.34 -9.57 -7.67
N SER A 6 9.52 -10.12 -7.37
CA SER A 6 10.00 -11.42 -7.82
C SER A 6 11.06 -12.00 -6.84
N ASN A 7 11.56 -13.20 -7.13
CA ASN A 7 12.69 -13.81 -6.41
C ASN A 7 14.02 -13.04 -6.62
N THR A 8 14.11 -12.23 -7.66
CA THR A 8 15.32 -11.46 -8.04
C THR A 8 14.95 -9.97 -8.13
N PRO A 9 14.62 -9.33 -7.00
CA PRO A 9 14.00 -8.01 -6.95
C PRO A 9 14.87 -6.85 -7.48
N GLU A 10 16.16 -7.10 -7.71
CA GLU A 10 17.14 -6.21 -8.34
C GLU A 10 17.20 -6.35 -9.87
N ILE A 11 16.72 -7.46 -10.43
CA ILE A 11 16.72 -7.69 -11.88
C ILE A 11 15.52 -6.99 -12.51
N VAL A 12 15.82 -6.06 -13.42
CA VAL A 12 14.83 -5.30 -14.18
C VAL A 12 13.84 -6.24 -14.85
N ALA A 13 12.55 -5.93 -14.71
CA ALA A 13 11.45 -6.64 -15.35
C ALA A 13 11.34 -8.14 -14.95
N SER A 14 11.96 -8.56 -13.84
CA SER A 14 11.90 -9.94 -13.37
C SER A 14 10.50 -10.35 -12.89
N ARG A 15 10.17 -11.63 -13.14
CA ARG A 15 8.85 -12.21 -12.89
C ARG A 15 8.93 -13.71 -12.66
N THR A 16 8.82 -14.15 -11.40
CA THR A 16 9.12 -15.54 -11.03
C THR A 16 8.02 -16.22 -10.21
N TRP A 17 6.89 -15.54 -9.95
CA TRP A 17 5.84 -16.03 -9.06
C TRP A 17 4.52 -16.36 -9.78
N GLY A 18 4.58 -16.48 -11.11
CA GLY A 18 3.43 -16.82 -11.95
C GLY A 18 2.52 -15.64 -12.29
N ASN A 19 2.87 -14.42 -11.90
CA ASN A 19 2.24 -13.21 -12.47
C ASN A 19 2.50 -13.11 -13.98
N TRP A 20 1.61 -12.45 -14.71
CA TRP A 20 1.78 -12.18 -16.16
C TRP A 20 2.34 -10.78 -16.43
N HIS A 21 2.15 -9.85 -15.49
CA HIS A 21 2.70 -8.51 -15.60
C HIS A 21 3.82 -8.32 -14.60
N ASN A 22 4.86 -7.59 -14.99
CA ASN A 22 5.92 -7.21 -14.08
C ASN A 22 5.33 -6.21 -13.07
N ARG A 23 5.56 -6.45 -11.79
CA ARG A 23 5.08 -5.58 -10.72
C ARG A 23 6.28 -5.07 -9.93
N ILE A 24 6.15 -3.87 -9.38
CA ILE A 24 7.21 -3.19 -8.63
C ILE A 24 6.66 -2.62 -7.34
N CYS A 25 7.56 -2.36 -6.40
CA CYS A 25 7.33 -1.42 -5.32
C CYS A 25 8.41 -0.34 -5.38
N SER A 26 7.96 0.92 -5.49
CA SER A 26 8.82 2.09 -5.48
C SER A 26 8.74 2.75 -4.10
N TRP A 27 9.85 3.29 -3.64
CA TRP A 27 9.92 3.92 -2.34
C TRP A 27 10.78 5.18 -2.34
N VAL A 28 10.47 6.09 -1.42
CA VAL A 28 11.24 7.31 -1.18
C VAL A 28 11.31 7.56 0.32
N ARG A 29 12.42 8.16 0.77
CA ARG A 29 12.52 8.76 2.11
C ARG A 29 12.38 10.26 1.95
N LEU A 30 11.27 10.82 2.42
CA LEU A 30 10.99 12.25 2.39
C LEU A 30 11.44 12.89 3.70
N ILE A 31 12.03 14.07 3.63
CA ILE A 31 12.48 14.85 4.80
C ILE A 31 11.67 16.13 4.83
N HIS A 32 10.98 16.38 5.95
CA HIS A 32 10.27 17.63 6.16
C HIS A 32 11.27 18.76 6.37
N ILE A 33 11.19 19.80 5.53
CA ILE A 33 12.21 20.87 5.45
C ILE A 33 12.42 21.56 6.80
N ASN A 34 11.35 21.88 7.52
CA ASN A 34 11.45 22.68 8.73
C ASN A 34 11.82 21.88 9.99
N SER A 35 11.37 20.62 10.10
CA SER A 35 11.59 19.81 11.31
C SER A 35 12.70 18.78 11.17
N GLY A 36 13.19 18.53 9.95
CA GLY A 36 14.15 17.45 9.66
C GLY A 36 13.59 16.03 9.82
N LYS A 37 12.32 15.88 10.24
CA LYS A 37 11.68 14.58 10.41
C LYS A 37 11.53 13.88 9.07
N ALA A 38 11.73 12.57 9.06
CA ALA A 38 11.67 11.78 7.85
C ALA A 38 10.56 10.74 7.89
N VAL A 39 10.07 10.40 6.69
CA VAL A 39 9.10 9.33 6.48
C VAL A 39 9.48 8.53 5.25
N TYR A 40 9.37 7.21 5.35
CA TYR A 40 9.42 6.33 4.20
C TYR A 40 8.04 6.16 3.56
N VAL A 41 7.97 6.35 2.26
CA VAL A 41 6.76 6.11 1.46
C VAL A 41 7.05 4.94 0.52
N TYR A 42 6.25 3.88 0.61
CA TYR A 42 6.27 2.74 -0.29
C TYR A 42 4.97 2.71 -1.10
N ASN A 43 5.07 2.61 -2.43
CA ASN A 43 3.92 2.51 -3.33
C ASN A 43 4.05 1.28 -4.24
N THR A 44 2.96 0.51 -4.37
CA THR A 44 2.95 -0.75 -5.12
C THR A 44 1.67 -0.93 -5.93
N HIS A 45 1.72 -1.77 -6.97
CA HIS A 45 0.52 -2.29 -7.62
C HIS A 45 0.70 -3.81 -7.80
N TRP A 46 -0.11 -4.62 -7.12
CA TRP A 46 0.02 -6.08 -7.11
C TRP A 46 -0.62 -6.79 -8.31
N ASP A 47 -0.23 -8.04 -8.55
CA ASP A 47 -0.83 -8.83 -9.62
C ASP A 47 -2.30 -9.15 -9.33
N HIS A 48 -3.15 -9.01 -10.35
CA HIS A 48 -4.59 -9.20 -10.22
C HIS A 48 -5.00 -10.68 -10.35
N LYS A 49 -4.19 -11.53 -11.01
CA LYS A 49 -4.53 -12.95 -11.25
C LYS A 49 -3.80 -13.91 -10.32
N SER A 50 -2.50 -13.73 -10.12
CA SER A 50 -1.67 -14.66 -9.35
C SER A 50 -1.75 -14.38 -7.85
N GLN A 51 -2.51 -15.23 -7.14
CA GLN A 51 -2.57 -15.22 -5.67
C GLN A 51 -1.19 -15.48 -5.04
N ASN A 52 -0.40 -16.40 -5.62
CA ASN A 52 0.97 -16.66 -5.16
C ASN A 52 1.85 -15.42 -5.26
N ALA A 53 1.74 -14.65 -6.37
CA ALA A 53 2.50 -13.41 -6.52
C ALA A 53 2.10 -12.36 -5.48
N ARG A 54 0.81 -12.25 -5.11
CA ARG A 54 0.36 -11.35 -4.03
C ARG A 54 0.94 -11.72 -2.67
N GLU A 55 0.88 -12.99 -2.30
CA GLU A 55 1.44 -13.48 -1.02
C GLU A 55 2.95 -13.25 -0.94
N LYS A 56 3.69 -13.60 -2.00
CA LYS A 56 5.14 -13.36 -2.08
C LYS A 56 5.50 -11.87 -2.10
N SER A 57 4.66 -11.03 -2.71
CA SER A 57 4.82 -9.58 -2.70
C SER A 57 4.68 -9.01 -1.28
N ALA A 58 3.69 -9.48 -0.51
CA ALA A 58 3.51 -9.08 0.89
C ALA A 58 4.76 -9.41 1.72
N GLU A 59 5.25 -10.64 1.61
CA GLU A 59 6.47 -11.10 2.30
C GLU A 59 7.70 -10.26 1.92
N LEU A 60 7.93 -10.06 0.62
CA LEU A 60 9.07 -9.28 0.13
C LEU A 60 9.02 -7.82 0.59
N ILE A 61 7.86 -7.16 0.50
CA ILE A 61 7.70 -5.77 0.91
C ILE A 61 7.98 -5.61 2.41
N LEU A 62 7.43 -6.51 3.25
CA LEU A 62 7.73 -6.49 4.69
C LEU A 62 9.22 -6.67 4.98
N ASN A 63 9.88 -7.59 4.25
CA ASN A 63 11.32 -7.79 4.38
C ASN A 63 12.10 -6.54 3.97
N LYS A 64 11.72 -5.87 2.87
CA LYS A 64 12.35 -4.62 2.43
C LYS A 64 12.17 -3.50 3.45
N ILE A 65 10.98 -3.33 4.03
CA ILE A 65 10.71 -2.36 5.10
C ILE A 65 11.60 -2.66 6.33
N ARG A 66 11.65 -3.91 6.80
CA ARG A 66 12.48 -4.32 7.94
C ARG A 66 13.99 -4.15 7.71
N SER A 67 14.42 -4.28 6.45
CA SER A 67 15.82 -4.08 6.04
C SER A 67 16.18 -2.62 5.75
N SER A 68 15.23 -1.69 5.87
CA SER A 68 15.49 -0.28 5.61
C SER A 68 16.58 0.27 6.55
N LYS A 69 17.35 1.24 6.04
CA LYS A 69 18.50 1.82 6.75
C LYS A 69 18.09 2.49 8.07
N HIS A 70 16.94 3.16 8.11
CA HIS A 70 16.45 3.92 9.27
C HIS A 70 15.20 3.25 9.85
N LYS A 71 15.39 2.11 10.52
CA LYS A 71 14.31 1.22 11.00
C LYS A 71 13.32 1.87 11.98
N ASN A 72 13.73 2.96 12.64
CA ASN A 72 12.92 3.66 13.63
C ASN A 72 12.12 4.83 13.03
N GLU A 73 12.29 5.12 11.74
CA GLU A 73 11.53 6.18 11.09
C GLU A 73 10.12 5.70 10.72
N PRO A 74 9.10 6.57 10.84
CA PRO A 74 7.76 6.26 10.36
C PRO A 74 7.76 5.88 8.88
N PHE A 75 6.87 4.96 8.53
CA PHE A 75 6.62 4.63 7.12
C PHE A 75 5.14 4.53 6.82
N LEU A 76 4.83 4.64 5.53
CA LEU A 76 3.54 4.30 4.94
C LEU A 76 3.73 3.38 3.73
N LEU A 77 2.84 2.41 3.58
CA LEU A 77 2.76 1.49 2.46
C LEU A 77 1.40 1.66 1.81
N MET A 78 1.37 2.05 0.55
CA MET A 78 0.15 2.38 -0.19
C MET A 78 0.11 1.74 -1.58
N GLY A 79 -1.08 1.76 -2.18
CA GLY A 79 -1.29 1.43 -3.59
C GLY A 79 -2.49 0.53 -3.85
N ASP A 80 -2.54 -0.02 -5.05
CA ASP A 80 -3.54 -1.00 -5.50
C ASP A 80 -3.02 -2.42 -5.24
N PHE A 81 -3.63 -3.11 -4.29
CA PHE A 81 -3.22 -4.46 -3.92
C PHE A 81 -3.96 -5.55 -4.68
N ASN A 82 -4.97 -5.20 -5.49
CA ASN A 82 -5.88 -6.15 -6.14
C ASN A 82 -6.40 -7.23 -5.17
N ALA A 83 -6.54 -6.88 -3.90
CA ALA A 83 -6.84 -7.80 -2.81
C ALA A 83 -7.49 -7.04 -1.68
N THR A 84 -8.59 -7.58 -1.17
CA THR A 84 -9.32 -7.02 -0.04
C THR A 84 -8.68 -7.43 1.29
N THR A 85 -9.15 -6.83 2.40
CA THR A 85 -8.74 -7.22 3.76
C THR A 85 -9.03 -8.68 4.12
N SER A 86 -9.90 -9.38 3.37
CA SER A 86 -10.15 -10.81 3.57
C SER A 86 -9.10 -11.71 2.90
N ASN A 87 -8.31 -11.18 1.96
CA ASN A 87 -7.27 -11.92 1.23
C ASN A 87 -6.09 -12.29 2.14
N LYS A 88 -5.54 -13.50 1.95
CA LYS A 88 -4.40 -14.01 2.71
C LYS A 88 -3.17 -13.08 2.65
N ALA A 89 -2.88 -12.48 1.50
CA ALA A 89 -1.73 -11.59 1.35
C ALA A 89 -1.87 -10.30 2.17
N ILE A 90 -3.08 -9.73 2.24
CA ILE A 90 -3.35 -8.56 3.10
C ILE A 90 -3.34 -8.96 4.57
N LYS A 91 -3.88 -10.13 4.93
CA LYS A 91 -3.77 -10.68 6.28
C LYS A 91 -2.30 -10.86 6.71
N THR A 92 -1.42 -11.28 5.80
CA THR A 92 0.03 -11.34 6.07
C THR A 92 0.62 -9.97 6.40
N LEU A 93 0.22 -8.91 5.69
CA LEU A 93 0.65 -7.54 6.03
C LEU A 93 0.15 -7.13 7.42
N LEU A 94 -1.13 -7.34 7.70
CA LEU A 94 -1.79 -6.96 8.96
C LEU A 94 -1.33 -7.79 10.17
N ALA A 95 -0.79 -8.98 9.94
CA ALA A 95 -0.17 -9.79 10.99
C ALA A 95 1.23 -9.25 11.39
N SER A 96 1.82 -8.33 10.62
CA SER A 96 3.09 -7.72 10.99
C SER A 96 2.88 -6.76 12.17
N PRO A 97 3.64 -6.89 13.28
CA PRO A 97 3.45 -6.05 14.46
C PRO A 97 3.82 -4.58 14.21
N THR A 98 4.47 -4.27 13.10
CA THR A 98 4.95 -2.92 12.74
C THR A 98 4.03 -2.19 11.78
N LEU A 99 2.92 -2.78 11.34
CA LEU A 99 2.07 -2.25 10.29
C LEU A 99 0.60 -2.34 10.73
N ASN A 100 -0.13 -1.24 10.60
CA ASN A 100 -1.54 -1.15 10.93
C ASN A 100 -2.33 -0.46 9.81
N ASP A 101 -3.64 -0.68 9.81
CA ASP A 101 -4.60 -0.08 8.89
C ASP A 101 -5.56 0.83 9.66
N PRO A 102 -5.43 2.17 9.54
CA PRO A 102 -6.28 3.12 10.26
C PRO A 102 -7.64 3.35 9.55
N GLY A 103 -7.93 2.60 8.48
CA GLY A 103 -9.14 2.74 7.67
C GLY A 103 -10.27 1.82 8.11
N VAL A 104 -11.04 2.19 9.13
CA VAL A 104 -12.27 1.46 9.49
C VAL A 104 -13.49 2.09 8.81
N LYS A 105 -13.53 2.08 7.47
CA LYS A 105 -14.74 2.31 6.66
C LYS A 105 -14.73 1.42 5.42
N GLN A 106 -15.88 0.81 5.12
CA GLN A 106 -16.07 -0.25 4.13
C GLN A 106 -16.72 0.32 2.86
N PHE A 107 -16.07 1.22 2.13
CA PHE A 107 -16.47 1.53 0.75
C PHE A 107 -15.55 0.77 -0.21
N SER A 108 -16.13 0.23 -1.29
CA SER A 108 -15.37 -0.31 -2.41
C SER A 108 -14.54 0.81 -3.03
N THR A 109 -13.28 0.55 -3.33
CA THR A 109 -12.42 1.51 -4.03
C THR A 109 -12.50 1.34 -5.53
N TYR A 110 -12.69 0.12 -6.04
CA TYR A 110 -12.98 -0.10 -7.45
C TYR A 110 -14.43 0.28 -7.75
N SER A 111 -14.63 1.34 -8.54
CA SER A 111 -15.91 1.96 -8.85
C SER A 111 -16.44 1.65 -10.26
N ARG A 112 -15.59 1.17 -11.16
CA ARG A 112 -15.94 0.90 -12.57
C ARG A 112 -16.47 2.17 -13.27
N TRP A 113 -15.78 3.29 -13.07
CA TRP A 113 -16.12 4.61 -13.63
C TRP A 113 -17.44 5.19 -13.12
N GLN A 114 -17.86 4.82 -11.90
CA GLN A 114 -19.03 5.40 -11.24
C GLN A 114 -18.59 6.40 -10.16
N ALA A 115 -19.32 7.51 -10.03
CA ALA A 115 -19.06 8.58 -9.06
C ALA A 115 -19.45 8.17 -7.62
N SER A 116 -20.51 7.39 -7.50
CA SER A 116 -21.14 7.06 -6.21
C SER A 116 -20.31 6.07 -5.40
N LEU A 117 -20.12 6.38 -4.12
CA LEU A 117 -19.52 5.44 -3.16
C LEU A 117 -20.50 4.30 -2.85
N VAL A 118 -20.00 3.07 -2.95
CA VAL A 118 -20.77 1.84 -2.65
C VAL A 118 -20.12 1.09 -1.49
N SER A 119 -20.93 0.66 -0.52
CA SER A 119 -20.44 -0.13 0.61
C SER A 119 -19.82 -1.45 0.12
N GLY A 120 -18.66 -1.82 0.65
CA GLY A 120 -17.87 -2.96 0.23
C GLY A 120 -16.43 -2.94 0.76
N LEU A 121 -15.66 -3.98 0.42
CA LEU A 121 -14.24 -4.02 0.76
C LEU A 121 -13.43 -3.27 -0.30
N ARG A 122 -12.44 -2.49 0.17
CA ARG A 122 -11.43 -1.86 -0.68
C ARG A 122 -10.38 -2.86 -1.16
N ILE A 123 -9.79 -2.59 -2.32
CA ILE A 123 -8.58 -3.24 -2.84
C ILE A 123 -7.37 -2.29 -2.89
N ASP A 124 -7.64 -1.00 -2.72
CA ASP A 124 -6.63 0.04 -2.57
C ASP A 124 -6.45 0.31 -1.07
N HIS A 125 -5.21 0.26 -0.59
CA HIS A 125 -4.91 0.34 0.83
C HIS A 125 -3.86 1.41 1.13
N LEU A 126 -3.92 1.91 2.36
CA LEU A 126 -2.95 2.82 2.93
C LEU A 126 -2.63 2.34 4.36
N PHE A 127 -1.52 1.64 4.49
CA PHE A 127 -1.01 1.12 5.75
C PHE A 127 0.07 2.04 6.31
N ILE A 128 0.18 2.07 7.63
CA ILE A 128 1.16 2.92 8.33
C ILE A 128 1.91 2.13 9.39
N SER A 129 3.08 2.61 9.78
CA SER A 129 3.77 2.16 11.00
C SER A 129 2.98 2.50 12.28
N ASN A 130 3.34 1.94 13.43
CA ASN A 130 2.61 2.22 14.69
C ASN A 130 2.87 3.59 15.31
N HIS A 131 3.82 4.36 14.75
CA HIS A 131 4.32 5.58 15.37
C HIS A 131 3.54 6.86 14.97
N TRP A 132 2.40 6.76 14.30
CA TRP A 132 1.66 7.95 13.85
C TRP A 132 0.58 8.35 14.86
N ASN A 133 0.43 9.66 15.07
CA ASN A 133 -0.62 10.23 15.91
C ASN A 133 -1.84 10.62 15.06
N ASN A 134 -3.04 10.52 15.63
CA ASN A 134 -4.31 10.95 15.01
C ASN A 134 -4.50 10.44 13.56
N SER A 135 -4.25 9.15 13.33
CA SER A 135 -4.33 8.54 12.01
C SER A 135 -5.74 8.10 11.66
N SER A 136 -6.16 8.38 10.42
CA SER A 136 -7.42 7.90 9.85
C SER A 136 -7.28 7.73 8.34
N VAL A 137 -7.92 6.70 7.81
CA VAL A 137 -8.06 6.49 6.36
C VAL A 137 -9.52 6.55 5.94
N ILE A 138 -9.79 7.32 4.90
CA ILE A 138 -11.13 7.49 4.31
C ILE A 138 -11.08 7.23 2.80
N VAL A 139 -12.21 6.80 2.24
CA VAL A 139 -12.42 6.71 0.80
C VAL A 139 -13.30 7.89 0.39
N GLU A 140 -12.86 8.67 -0.60
CA GLU A 140 -13.62 9.80 -1.16
C GLU A 140 -14.09 9.46 -2.58
N SER A 141 -15.11 10.16 -3.08
CA SER A 141 -15.56 9.97 -4.47
C SER A 141 -14.48 10.41 -5.46
N ASN A 142 -14.45 9.76 -6.63
CA ASN A 142 -13.59 10.11 -7.77
C ASN A 142 -14.17 11.24 -8.64
N GLY A 143 -15.27 11.87 -8.20
CA GLY A 143 -15.94 12.96 -8.91
C GLY A 143 -17.10 12.50 -9.81
N ASP A 144 -17.86 13.48 -10.31
CA ASP A 144 -18.91 13.31 -11.30
C ASP A 144 -18.72 14.33 -12.45
N PRO A 145 -18.30 13.91 -13.66
CA PRO A 145 -18.05 12.52 -14.05
C PRO A 145 -16.84 11.92 -13.33
N ALA A 146 -16.84 10.58 -13.18
CA ALA A 146 -15.76 9.85 -12.53
C ALA A 146 -14.42 10.07 -13.24
N ALA A 147 -13.42 10.56 -12.50
CA ALA A 147 -12.09 10.81 -13.03
C ALA A 147 -11.21 9.55 -13.18
N SER A 148 -11.63 8.44 -12.55
CA SER A 148 -10.90 7.16 -12.51
C SER A 148 -11.91 6.02 -12.29
N ASP A 149 -11.57 4.79 -12.62
CA ASP A 149 -12.32 3.61 -12.19
C ASP A 149 -12.06 3.20 -10.73
N HIS A 150 -11.20 3.95 -10.03
CA HIS A 150 -10.97 3.83 -8.59
C HIS A 150 -11.30 5.13 -7.85
N HIS A 151 -11.87 4.98 -6.66
CA HIS A 151 -12.02 6.02 -5.67
C HIS A 151 -10.70 6.25 -4.92
N PRO A 152 -10.28 7.51 -4.70
CA PRO A 152 -9.08 7.81 -3.92
C PRO A 152 -9.22 7.38 -2.45
N VAL A 153 -8.11 6.87 -1.90
CA VAL A 153 -7.95 6.56 -0.48
C VAL A 153 -7.05 7.61 0.16
N ILE A 154 -7.56 8.32 1.16
CA ILE A 154 -6.90 9.46 1.78
C ILE A 154 -6.49 9.09 3.21
N LEU A 155 -5.20 9.24 3.53
CA LEU A 155 -4.67 9.18 4.90
C LEU A 155 -4.58 10.60 5.48
N LYS A 156 -5.16 10.80 6.65
CA LYS A 156 -4.90 11.95 7.52
C LYS A 156 -4.16 11.45 8.75
N ALA A 157 -2.95 11.93 9.00
CA ALA A 157 -2.12 11.51 10.14
C ALA A 157 -1.10 12.59 10.50
N ILE A 158 -0.60 12.55 11.73
CA ILE A 158 0.42 13.45 12.26
C ILE A 158 1.68 12.62 12.55
N LEU A 159 2.82 13.08 12.03
CA LEU A 159 4.12 12.47 12.35
C LEU A 159 4.38 12.55 13.86
N PRO A 160 4.98 11.52 14.47
CA PRO A 160 5.32 11.55 15.88
C PRO A 160 6.23 12.73 16.22
N ASN A 161 6.17 13.15 17.49
CA ASN A 161 7.03 14.20 18.03
C ASN A 161 8.50 13.81 17.96
#